data_AF-K1T0T5-F1
#
_entry.id   AF-K1T0T5-F1
#
_cell.length_a   1.000
_cell.length_b   1.000
_cell.length_c   1.000
_cell.angle_alpha   90.00
_cell.angle_beta   90.00
_cell.angle_gamma   90.00
#
_symmetry.space_group_name_H-M   'P 1'
#
loop_
_entity.id
_entity.type
_entity.pdbx_description
1 polymer ?
#
loop_
_entity_poly.entity_id
_entity_poly.type
_entity_poly.pdbx_seq_one_letter_code
_entity_poly.pdbx_strand_id
1 'polypeptide(L)'
;NRCIQYAARKGMPYQFFLEEVVDLVHKVQLAYNENLKYMQSKGMLPLFDAGYINMSRQYLTIGVNGLVEAAEFLGIPINDNPDYERFTQEILGMIEKYNKKYRSKEVMFNCEMIPAENVGVKHAKWDKRDGYKVGRDCYNSYFYIVEDESLNIVDKFRLHGRKYIEHLTGGSALHMNLQEHLSREQYRHLLRVASQEGCNYFTFNIPNTVCNDC
;
A
#
# COMPACT_ATOMS: atom_id res chain seq x y z
N ASN A 1 11.04 -1.30 -0.48
CA ASN A 1 12.27 -2.07 -0.76
C ASN A 1 13.54 -1.21 -0.87
N ARG A 2 13.74 -0.49 -1.99
CA ARG A 2 14.95 0.34 -2.26
C ARG A 2 15.50 1.13 -1.06
N CYS A 3 14.66 1.91 -0.39
CA CYS A 3 15.10 2.79 0.69
C CYS A 3 15.81 2.05 1.83
N ILE A 4 15.30 0.87 2.20
CA ILE A 4 15.87 0.06 3.28
C ILE A 4 17.22 -0.53 2.85
N GLN A 5 17.30 -1.05 1.62
CA GLN A 5 18.56 -1.59 1.11
C GLN A 5 19.62 -0.50 0.91
N TYR A 6 19.22 0.70 0.48
CA TYR A 6 20.11 1.84 0.36
C TYR A 6 20.73 2.19 1.72
N ALA A 7 19.90 2.30 2.76
CA ALA A 7 20.37 2.59 4.11
C ALA A 7 21.31 1.50 4.64
N ALA A 8 20.96 0.22 4.44
CA ALA A 8 21.80 -0.90 4.81
C ALA A 8 23.18 -0.86 4.12
N ARG A 9 23.24 -0.56 2.81
CA ARG A 9 24.51 -0.38 2.08
C ARG A 9 25.36 0.76 2.61
N LYS A 10 24.74 1.77 3.19
CA LYS A 10 25.41 2.94 3.78
C LYS A 10 25.74 2.75 5.26
N GLY A 11 25.39 1.61 5.85
CA GLY A 11 25.63 1.33 7.27
C GLY A 11 24.82 2.26 8.19
N MET A 12 23.67 2.77 7.73
CA MET A 12 22.82 3.68 8.49
C MET A 12 21.48 3.03 8.85
N PRO A 13 20.84 3.40 9.97
CA PRO A 13 19.47 2.98 10.28
C PRO A 13 18.53 3.39 9.16
N TYR A 14 17.74 2.44 8.65
CA TYR A 14 16.84 2.71 7.52
C TYR A 14 15.75 3.72 7.87
N GLN A 15 15.38 3.81 9.16
CA GLN A 15 14.41 4.76 9.68
C GLN A 15 14.80 6.20 9.33
N PHE A 16 16.08 6.55 9.52
CA PHE A 16 16.57 7.90 9.25
C PHE A 16 16.42 8.26 7.78
N PHE A 17 16.90 7.39 6.88
CA PHE A 17 16.79 7.64 5.45
C PHE A 17 15.33 7.63 4.97
N LEU A 18 14.50 6.77 5.54
CA LEU A 18 13.08 6.72 5.21
C LEU A 18 12.37 8.01 5.64
N GLU A 19 12.69 8.59 6.81
CA GLU A 19 12.16 9.89 7.23
C GLU A 19 12.53 11.00 6.23
N GLU A 20 13.76 11.04 5.73
CA GLU A 20 14.17 12.01 4.70
C GLU A 20 13.37 11.85 3.40
N VAL A 21 13.17 10.61 2.96
CA VAL A 21 12.38 10.32 1.76
C VAL A 21 10.91 10.70 1.97
N VAL A 22 10.33 10.35 3.11
CA VAL A 22 8.94 10.68 3.44
C VAL A 22 8.75 12.20 3.50
N ASP A 23 9.66 12.94 4.15
CA ASP A 23 9.63 14.40 4.18
C ASP A 23 9.69 15.01 2.77
N LEU A 24 10.56 14.48 1.90
CA LEU A 24 10.67 14.91 0.52
C LEU A 24 9.37 14.66 -0.27
N VAL A 25 8.77 13.47 -0.17
CA VAL A 25 7.53 13.14 -0.89
C VAL A 25 6.39 14.08 -0.47
N HIS A 26 6.29 14.43 0.82
CA HIS A 26 5.30 15.41 1.29
C HIS A 26 5.51 16.80 0.65
N LYS A 27 6.75 17.27 0.59
CA LYS A 27 7.08 18.56 -0.07
C LYS A 27 6.75 18.54 -1.55
N VAL A 28 7.02 17.43 -2.24
CA VAL A 28 6.69 17.26 -3.68
C VAL A 28 5.18 17.26 -3.88
N GLN A 29 4.42 16.57 -3.01
CA GLN A 29 2.96 16.57 -3.06
C GLN A 29 2.37 17.97 -2.83
N LEU A 30 2.93 18.75 -1.91
CA LEU A 30 2.54 20.15 -1.73
C LEU A 30 2.80 20.99 -2.98
N ALA A 31 3.96 20.83 -3.63
CA ALA A 31 4.25 21.52 -4.88
C ALA A 31 3.26 21.14 -6.00
N TYR A 32 2.87 19.87 -6.07
CA TYR A 32 1.83 19.41 -6.99
C TYR A 32 0.47 20.09 -6.69
N ASN A 33 0.07 20.19 -5.42
CA ASN A 33 -1.15 20.88 -5.01
C ASN A 33 -1.13 22.37 -5.38
N GLU A 34 -0.01 23.06 -5.23
CA GLU A 34 0.12 24.45 -5.65
C GLU A 34 0.04 24.61 -7.18
N ASN A 35 0.54 23.63 -7.96
CA ASN A 35 0.32 23.61 -9.40
C ASN A 35 -1.16 23.44 -9.77
N LEU A 36 -1.90 22.59 -9.05
CA LEU A 36 -3.35 22.44 -9.23
C LEU A 36 -4.09 23.75 -8.95
N LYS A 37 -3.78 24.42 -7.83
CA LYS A 37 -4.33 25.75 -7.49
C LYS A 37 -4.02 26.78 -8.56
N TYR A 38 -2.78 26.80 -9.07
CA TYR A 38 -2.39 27.67 -10.17
C TYR A 38 -3.22 27.41 -11.43
N MET A 39 -3.37 26.15 -11.85
CA MET A 39 -4.19 25.80 -13.01
C MET A 39 -5.66 26.18 -12.82
N GLN A 40 -6.22 25.99 -11.61
CA GLN A 40 -7.57 26.44 -11.27
C GLN A 40 -7.69 27.97 -11.41
N SER A 41 -6.72 28.73 -10.89
CA SER A 41 -6.72 30.20 -11.01
C SER A 41 -6.66 30.71 -12.45
N LYS A 42 -6.23 29.86 -13.39
CA LYS A 42 -6.19 30.12 -14.83
C LYS A 42 -7.44 29.64 -15.57
N GLY A 43 -8.44 29.10 -14.87
CA GLY A 43 -9.66 28.55 -15.47
C GLY A 43 -9.42 27.27 -16.26
N MET A 44 -8.34 26.55 -15.99
CA MET A 44 -7.98 25.31 -16.70
C MET A 44 -8.64 24.07 -16.10
N LEU A 45 -9.34 24.21 -14.97
CA LEU A 45 -9.94 23.11 -14.21
C LEU A 45 -11.47 23.29 -14.09
N PRO A 46 -12.22 23.20 -15.21
CA PRO A 46 -13.64 23.56 -15.25
C PRO A 46 -14.53 22.75 -14.31
N LEU A 47 -14.16 21.51 -13.97
CA LEU A 47 -14.89 20.70 -12.99
C LEU A 47 -14.73 21.20 -11.55
N PHE A 48 -13.59 21.82 -11.24
CA PHE A 48 -13.37 22.47 -9.95
C PHE A 48 -14.13 23.80 -9.92
N ASP A 49 -14.10 24.55 -11.01
CA ASP A 49 -14.76 25.86 -11.12
C ASP A 49 -16.29 25.72 -11.08
N ALA A 50 -16.84 24.65 -11.66
CA ALA A 50 -18.26 24.30 -11.59
C ALA A 50 -18.67 23.68 -10.24
N GLY A 51 -17.74 23.48 -9.31
CA GLY A 51 -18.01 22.97 -7.95
C GLY A 51 -18.24 21.46 -7.85
N TYR A 52 -18.04 20.68 -8.94
CA TYR A 52 -18.12 19.22 -8.90
C TYR A 52 -16.96 18.60 -8.13
N ILE A 53 -15.78 19.21 -8.19
CA ILE A 53 -14.59 18.78 -7.46
C ILE A 53 -14.18 19.88 -6.48
N ASN A 54 -14.04 19.51 -5.21
CA ASN A 54 -13.55 20.43 -4.19
C ASN A 54 -12.09 20.10 -3.87
N MET A 55 -11.18 21.03 -4.19
CA MET A 55 -9.74 20.91 -3.95
C MET A 55 -9.42 20.57 -2.49
N SER A 56 -10.08 21.25 -1.53
CA SER A 56 -9.81 21.06 -0.10
C SER A 56 -10.36 19.73 0.47
N ARG A 57 -11.07 18.94 -0.35
CA ARG A 57 -11.56 17.60 0.01
C ARG A 57 -10.73 16.48 -0.61
N GLN A 58 -9.72 16.82 -1.42
CA GLN A 58 -8.82 15.83 -1.99
C GLN A 58 -7.68 15.52 -1.02
N TYR A 59 -7.30 14.25 -0.95
CA TYR A 59 -6.10 13.83 -0.24
C TYR A 59 -4.90 13.88 -1.19
N LEU A 60 -3.76 14.31 -0.66
CA LEU A 60 -2.46 14.08 -1.25
C LEU A 60 -1.92 12.75 -0.75
N THR A 61 -1.85 11.77 -1.63
CA THR A 61 -1.55 10.37 -1.24
C THR A 61 -0.06 10.08 -1.22
N ILE A 62 0.41 9.50 -0.12
CA ILE A 62 1.72 8.85 -0.02
C ILE A 62 1.54 7.37 -0.33
N GLY A 63 1.98 6.94 -1.52
CA GLY A 63 1.87 5.56 -1.96
C GLY A 63 3.03 4.69 -1.46
N VAL A 64 2.72 3.48 -0.99
CA VAL A 64 3.69 2.48 -0.53
C VAL A 64 3.65 1.23 -1.42
N ASN A 65 4.82 0.72 -1.80
CA ASN A 65 4.98 -0.54 -2.54
C ASN A 65 6.30 -1.22 -2.14
N GLY A 66 6.33 -2.55 -2.22
CA GLY A 66 7.51 -3.35 -1.93
C GLY A 66 7.86 -3.40 -0.44
N LEU A 67 6.83 -3.46 0.42
CA LEU A 67 6.96 -3.64 1.87
C LEU A 67 7.44 -5.06 2.21
N VAL A 68 6.80 -6.06 1.58
CA VAL A 68 7.15 -7.49 1.68
C VAL A 68 8.61 -7.73 1.30
N GLU A 69 9.05 -7.24 0.13
CA GLU A 69 10.43 -7.42 -0.32
C GLU A 69 11.45 -6.75 0.62
N ALA A 70 11.04 -5.65 1.27
CA ALA A 70 11.88 -4.95 2.22
C ALA A 70 12.03 -5.74 3.53
N ALA A 71 10.95 -6.35 4.03
CA ALA A 71 10.96 -7.24 5.18
C ALA A 71 11.81 -8.50 4.91
N GLU A 72 11.66 -9.12 3.74
CA GLU A 72 12.49 -10.27 3.33
C GLU A 72 13.97 -9.93 3.23
N PHE A 73 14.31 -8.72 2.76
CA PHE A 73 15.69 -8.25 2.75
C PHE A 73 16.29 -8.17 4.16
N LEU A 74 15.49 -7.80 5.16
CA LEU A 74 15.89 -7.77 6.58
C LEU A 74 15.83 -9.16 7.25
N GLY A 75 15.40 -10.21 6.55
CA GLY A 75 15.26 -11.55 7.10
C GLY A 75 14.02 -11.74 7.98
N ILE A 76 13.03 -10.85 7.88
CA ILE A 76 11.77 -10.95 8.61
C ILE A 76 10.83 -11.91 7.86
N PRO A 77 10.32 -12.98 8.50
CA PRO A 77 9.33 -13.86 7.89
C PRO A 77 8.02 -13.14 7.57
N ILE A 78 7.43 -13.43 6.42
CA ILE A 78 6.19 -12.80 5.94
C ILE A 78 4.99 -13.65 6.37
N ASN A 79 4.71 -13.66 7.66
CA ASN A 79 3.53 -14.26 8.26
C ASN A 79 3.10 -13.43 9.47
N ASP A 80 2.01 -13.81 10.15
CA ASP A 80 1.60 -13.09 11.36
C ASP A 80 2.57 -13.37 12.51
N ASN A 81 3.52 -12.45 12.72
CA ASN A 81 4.50 -12.52 13.80
C ASN A 81 4.84 -11.12 14.34
N PRO A 82 5.33 -11.02 15.59
CA PRO A 82 5.61 -9.73 16.23
C PRO A 82 6.65 -8.86 15.51
N ASP A 83 7.59 -9.46 14.78
CA ASP A 83 8.64 -8.72 14.07
C ASP A 83 8.09 -8.08 12.79
N TYR A 84 7.25 -8.81 12.05
CA TYR A 84 6.60 -8.29 10.85
C TYR A 84 5.51 -7.26 11.16
N GLU A 85 4.74 -7.48 12.23
CA GLU A 85 3.78 -6.51 12.76
C GLU A 85 4.50 -5.19 13.10
N ARG A 86 5.55 -5.26 13.93
CA ARG A 86 6.33 -4.08 14.34
C ARG A 86 6.95 -3.36 13.15
N PHE A 87 7.55 -4.10 12.21
CA PHE A 87 8.14 -3.53 10.99
C PHE A 87 7.11 -2.76 10.16
N THR A 88 5.94 -3.34 9.96
CA THR A 88 4.86 -2.73 9.18
C THR A 88 4.33 -1.48 9.88
N GLN A 89 4.05 -1.56 11.18
CA GLN A 89 3.57 -0.44 11.99
C GLN A 89 4.59 0.71 12.05
N GLU A 90 5.88 0.41 12.16
CA GLU A 90 6.94 1.42 12.21
C GLU A 90 6.99 2.24 10.91
N ILE A 91 6.94 1.58 9.76
CA ILE A 91 6.96 2.24 8.45
C ILE A 91 5.69 3.05 8.21
N LEU A 92 4.51 2.43 8.40
CA LEU A 92 3.24 3.11 8.14
C LEU A 92 2.97 4.22 9.16
N GLY A 93 3.32 4.00 10.42
CA GLY A 93 3.22 4.99 11.50
C GLY A 93 4.14 6.19 11.29
N MET A 94 5.33 5.98 10.74
CA MET A 94 6.21 7.08 10.31
C MET A 94 5.53 7.94 9.24
N ILE A 95 4.93 7.33 8.22
CA ILE A 95 4.19 8.07 7.18
C ILE A 95 2.99 8.80 7.80
N GLU A 96 2.23 8.15 8.68
CA GLU A 96 1.09 8.78 9.36
C GLU A 96 1.51 10.00 10.21
N LYS A 97 2.63 9.92 10.92
CA LYS A 97 3.22 11.04 11.67
C LYS A 97 3.50 12.22 10.74
N TYR A 98 4.05 11.96 9.55
CA TYR A 98 4.33 13.00 8.56
C TYR A 98 3.06 13.54 7.90
N ASN A 99 2.05 12.69 7.64
CA ASN A 99 0.73 13.12 7.17
C ASN A 99 0.14 14.14 8.15
N LYS A 100 0.23 13.89 9.46
CA LYS A 100 -0.21 14.81 10.52
C LYS A 100 0.64 16.09 10.58
N LYS A 101 1.96 15.97 10.43
CA LYS A 101 2.91 17.11 10.41
C LYS A 101 2.61 18.11 9.27
N TYR A 102 2.28 17.60 8.08
CA TYR A 102 2.07 18.42 6.88
C TYR A 102 0.60 18.82 6.64
N ARG A 103 -0.34 18.26 7.41
CA ARG A 103 -1.77 18.60 7.32
C ARG A 103 -1.99 20.07 7.66
N SER A 104 -2.83 20.73 6.86
CA SER A 104 -3.31 22.09 7.12
C SER A 104 -4.84 22.14 7.02
N LYS A 105 -5.43 23.33 7.11
CA LYS A 105 -6.88 23.51 6.86
C LYS A 105 -7.26 23.28 5.39
N GLU A 106 -6.32 23.45 4.48
CA GLU A 106 -6.54 23.36 3.03
C GLU A 106 -6.05 22.04 2.42
N VAL A 107 -5.17 21.33 3.13
CA VAL A 107 -4.47 20.15 2.61
C VAL A 107 -4.61 18.99 3.57
N MET A 108 -5.00 17.84 3.03
CA MET A 108 -5.05 16.57 3.74
C MET A 108 -4.11 15.56 3.09
N PHE A 109 -3.54 14.67 3.89
CA PHE A 109 -2.67 13.59 3.43
C PHE A 109 -3.23 12.24 3.90
N ASN A 110 -3.03 11.20 3.10
CA ASN A 110 -3.29 9.81 3.47
C ASN A 110 -2.14 8.91 2.99
N CYS A 111 -2.14 7.67 3.45
CA CYS A 111 -1.17 6.65 3.07
C CYS A 111 -1.90 5.45 2.46
N GLU A 112 -1.50 5.00 1.28
CA GLU A 112 -2.14 3.91 0.56
C GLU A 112 -1.12 2.82 0.18
N MET A 113 -1.49 1.56 0.38
CA MET A 113 -0.81 0.45 -0.29
C MET A 113 -1.32 0.41 -1.73
N ILE A 114 -0.55 1.00 -2.63
CA ILE A 114 -1.00 1.22 -4.01
C ILE A 114 -1.06 -0.10 -4.77
N PRO A 115 -1.99 -0.29 -5.73
CA PRO A 115 -2.11 -1.53 -6.51
C PRO A 115 -0.83 -1.93 -7.25
N ALA A 116 -0.05 -0.93 -7.65
CA ALA A 116 1.29 -1.05 -8.22
C ALA A 116 1.52 -2.08 -9.34
N GLU A 117 0.51 -2.46 -10.11
CA GLU A 117 0.62 -3.42 -11.23
C GLU A 117 1.74 -3.03 -12.22
N ASN A 118 1.82 -1.76 -12.60
CA ASN A 118 2.85 -1.26 -13.51
C ASN A 118 4.09 -0.73 -12.78
N VAL A 119 3.91 -0.02 -11.67
CA VAL A 119 5.03 0.63 -10.98
C VAL A 119 5.86 -0.38 -10.17
N GLY A 120 5.25 -1.45 -9.65
CA GLY A 120 5.95 -2.55 -8.98
C GLY A 120 6.94 -3.26 -9.92
N VAL A 121 6.54 -3.48 -11.18
CA VAL A 121 7.44 -4.01 -12.23
C VAL A 121 8.59 -3.03 -12.52
N LYS A 122 8.30 -1.72 -12.60
CA LYS A 122 9.32 -0.70 -12.83
C LYS A 122 10.30 -0.62 -11.65
N HIS A 123 9.80 -0.61 -10.42
CA HIS A 123 10.62 -0.61 -9.21
C HIS A 123 11.55 -1.82 -9.16
N ALA A 124 11.04 -3.04 -9.38
CA ALA A 124 11.84 -4.25 -9.42
C ALA A 124 12.93 -4.19 -10.51
N LYS A 125 12.59 -3.72 -11.71
CA LYS A 125 13.56 -3.56 -12.81
C LYS A 125 14.65 -2.54 -12.49
N TRP A 126 14.28 -1.37 -11.94
CA TRP A 126 15.26 -0.34 -11.57
C TRP A 126 16.14 -0.81 -10.42
N ASP A 127 15.57 -1.49 -9.42
CA ASP A 127 16.32 -2.05 -8.29
C ASP A 127 17.33 -3.10 -8.76
N LYS A 128 16.90 -4.00 -9.64
CA LYS A 128 17.78 -5.02 -10.24
C LYS A 128 18.93 -4.39 -11.02
N ARG A 129 18.64 -3.37 -11.84
CA ARG A 129 19.66 -2.63 -12.60
C ARG A 129 20.68 -1.94 -11.69
N ASP A 130 20.22 -1.36 -10.57
CA ASP A 130 21.06 -0.66 -9.60
C ASP A 130 21.69 -1.63 -8.56
N GLY A 131 21.60 -2.94 -8.84
CA GLY A 131 22.23 -4.03 -8.11
C GLY A 131 21.57 -4.42 -6.79
N TYR A 132 20.39 -3.88 -6.45
CA TYR A 132 19.66 -4.24 -5.24
C TYR A 132 19.14 -5.68 -5.28
N LYS A 133 18.88 -6.27 -4.11
CA LYS A 133 18.28 -7.60 -4.02
C LYS A 133 16.81 -7.51 -4.45
N VAL A 134 16.46 -8.29 -5.47
CA VAL A 134 15.11 -8.33 -6.05
C VAL A 134 14.67 -9.78 -6.09
N GLY A 135 13.67 -10.13 -5.28
CA GLY A 135 13.12 -11.49 -5.20
C GLY A 135 12.01 -11.77 -6.21
N ARG A 136 11.39 -10.71 -6.77
CA ARG A 136 10.23 -10.81 -7.68
C ARG A 136 10.31 -9.76 -8.77
N ASP A 137 9.81 -10.09 -9.96
CA ASP A 137 9.76 -9.18 -11.10
C ASP A 137 8.66 -8.11 -10.99
N CYS A 138 7.73 -8.29 -10.04
CA CYS A 138 6.76 -7.29 -9.61
C CYS A 138 6.72 -7.28 -8.08
N TYR A 139 6.91 -6.12 -7.46
CA TYR A 139 6.80 -5.99 -6.00
C TYR A 139 5.37 -6.08 -5.53
N ASN A 140 5.17 -6.81 -4.43
CA ASN A 140 3.86 -7.02 -3.85
C ASN A 140 3.22 -5.71 -3.39
N SER A 141 1.92 -5.63 -3.62
CA SER A 141 1.02 -4.56 -3.17
C SER A 141 0.16 -4.99 -1.98
N TYR A 142 0.37 -6.22 -1.51
CA TYR A 142 -0.28 -6.81 -0.35
C TYR A 142 0.67 -6.87 0.84
N PHE A 143 0.13 -7.23 2.00
CA PHE A 143 0.92 -7.50 3.22
C PHE A 143 1.46 -8.94 3.26
N TYR A 144 1.32 -9.70 2.19
CA TYR A 144 1.81 -11.06 2.05
C TYR A 144 2.37 -11.30 0.64
N ILE A 145 3.09 -12.40 0.48
CA ILE A 145 3.61 -12.84 -0.81
C ILE A 145 2.47 -13.52 -1.58
N VAL A 146 2.11 -13.00 -2.76
CA VAL A 146 0.97 -13.53 -3.54
C VAL A 146 1.12 -15.00 -3.86
N GLU A 147 2.33 -15.44 -4.18
CA GLU A 147 2.66 -16.82 -4.57
C GLU A 147 2.91 -17.76 -3.36
N ASP A 148 2.77 -17.28 -2.12
CA ASP A 148 3.01 -18.10 -0.93
C ASP A 148 1.81 -19.01 -0.61
N GLU A 149 2.05 -20.31 -0.75
CA GLU A 149 1.11 -21.38 -0.47
C GLU A 149 1.11 -21.82 1.00
N SER A 150 2.06 -21.36 1.82
CA SER A 150 2.11 -21.67 3.25
C SER A 150 1.04 -20.90 4.07
N LEU A 151 0.58 -19.76 3.56
CA LEU A 151 -0.43 -18.92 4.21
C LEU A 151 -1.85 -19.33 3.78
N ASN A 152 -2.69 -19.66 4.75
CA ASN A 152 -4.09 -19.96 4.49
C ASN A 152 -4.94 -18.67 4.34
N ILE A 153 -6.22 -18.85 4.01
CA ILE A 153 -7.17 -17.74 3.82
C ILE A 153 -7.26 -16.85 5.07
N VAL A 154 -7.34 -17.45 6.26
CA VAL A 154 -7.47 -16.71 7.52
C VAL A 154 -6.20 -15.89 7.79
N ASP A 155 -5.02 -16.44 7.51
CA ASP A 155 -3.76 -15.72 7.68
C ASP A 155 -3.70 -14.49 6.77
N LYS A 156 -4.14 -14.60 5.52
CA LYS A 156 -4.22 -13.47 4.58
C LYS A 156 -5.22 -12.41 5.03
N PHE A 157 -6.35 -12.80 5.63
CA PHE A 157 -7.28 -11.85 6.28
C PHE A 157 -6.64 -11.14 7.48
N ARG A 158 -5.85 -11.87 8.28
CA ARG A 158 -5.15 -11.31 9.45
C ARG A 158 -4.06 -10.32 9.06
N LEU A 159 -3.29 -10.62 8.01
CA LEU A 159 -2.25 -9.73 7.47
C LEU A 159 -2.83 -8.45 6.84
N HIS A 160 -4.09 -8.46 6.40
CA HIS A 160 -4.86 -7.27 6.04
C HIS A 160 -5.77 -6.77 7.17
N GLY A 161 -5.60 -7.31 8.38
CA GLY A 161 -6.37 -6.97 9.56
C GLY A 161 -5.86 -5.71 10.25
N ARG A 162 -6.57 -5.33 11.32
CA ARG A 162 -6.38 -4.07 12.06
C ARG A 162 -4.91 -3.81 12.42
N LYS A 163 -4.19 -4.83 12.90
CA LYS A 163 -2.80 -4.71 13.36
C LYS A 163 -1.84 -4.17 12.28
N TYR A 164 -2.07 -4.53 11.02
CA TYR A 164 -1.21 -4.14 9.91
C TYR A 164 -1.67 -2.86 9.23
N ILE A 165 -2.98 -2.59 9.23
CA ILE A 165 -3.56 -1.46 8.50
C ILE A 165 -3.92 -0.26 9.37
N GLU A 166 -3.74 -0.28 10.69
CA GLU A 166 -4.20 0.81 11.58
C GLU A 166 -3.59 2.17 11.25
N HIS A 167 -2.36 2.20 10.75
CA HIS A 167 -1.68 3.43 10.31
C HIS A 167 -1.92 3.76 8.82
N LEU A 168 -2.63 2.89 8.10
CA LEU A 168 -2.91 3.03 6.67
C LEU A 168 -4.19 3.86 6.43
N THR A 169 -4.04 5.17 6.50
CA THR A 169 -5.14 6.15 6.45
C THR A 169 -5.85 6.28 5.09
N GLY A 170 -5.29 5.74 4.00
CA GLY A 170 -5.84 5.73 2.65
C GLY A 170 -6.35 4.37 2.18
N GLY A 171 -6.02 3.30 2.90
CA GLY A 171 -6.54 1.95 2.66
C GLY A 171 -5.63 1.01 1.86
N SER A 172 -6.04 -0.25 1.85
CA SER A 172 -5.48 -1.37 1.09
C SER A 172 -6.60 -2.33 0.75
N ALA A 173 -6.52 -3.02 -0.38
CA ALA A 173 -7.47 -4.06 -0.75
C ALA A 173 -6.84 -5.45 -0.60
N LEU A 174 -7.53 -6.38 0.06
CA LEU A 174 -7.22 -7.81 -0.01
C LEU A 174 -7.97 -8.43 -1.20
N HIS A 175 -7.24 -8.91 -2.20
CA HIS A 175 -7.81 -9.70 -3.29
C HIS A 175 -7.61 -11.18 -2.99
N MET A 176 -8.61 -11.80 -2.37
CA MET A 176 -8.53 -13.18 -1.91
C MET A 176 -8.79 -14.15 -3.06
N ASN A 177 -7.74 -14.82 -3.53
CA ASN A 177 -7.88 -15.87 -4.55
C ASN A 177 -8.53 -17.12 -3.95
N LEU A 178 -9.59 -17.62 -4.58
CA LEU A 178 -10.23 -18.89 -4.28
C LEU A 178 -10.25 -19.76 -5.54
N GLN A 179 -10.15 -21.08 -5.38
CA GLN A 179 -10.17 -22.01 -6.51
C GLN A 179 -11.56 -22.13 -7.16
N GLU A 180 -12.61 -22.02 -6.35
CA GLU A 180 -14.01 -22.14 -6.79
C GLU A 180 -14.94 -21.28 -5.93
N HIS A 181 -16.20 -21.18 -6.35
CA HIS A 181 -17.22 -20.53 -5.56
C HIS A 181 -17.54 -21.31 -4.28
N LEU A 182 -17.66 -20.58 -3.17
CA LEU A 182 -18.02 -21.15 -1.88
C LEU A 182 -19.55 -21.24 -1.73
N SER A 183 -20.00 -22.08 -0.80
CA SER A 183 -21.38 -22.04 -0.35
C SER A 183 -21.70 -20.71 0.34
N ARG A 184 -23.00 -20.37 0.41
CA ARG A 184 -23.47 -19.18 1.14
C ARG A 184 -22.99 -19.17 2.59
N GLU A 185 -22.96 -20.32 3.25
CA GLU A 185 -22.53 -20.44 4.66
C GLU A 185 -21.04 -20.20 4.81
N GLN A 186 -20.23 -20.74 3.90
CA GLN A 186 -18.78 -20.53 3.86
C GLN A 186 -18.44 -19.05 3.62
N TYR A 187 -19.10 -18.38 2.66
CA TYR A 187 -18.92 -16.93 2.48
C TYR A 187 -19.29 -16.15 3.74
N ARG A 188 -20.43 -16.48 4.38
CA ARG A 188 -20.82 -15.83 5.65
C ARG A 188 -19.79 -16.04 6.75
N HIS A 189 -19.12 -17.19 6.79
CA HIS A 189 -18.04 -17.43 7.72
C HIS A 189 -16.82 -16.53 7.44
N LEU A 190 -16.39 -16.43 6.18
CA LEU A 190 -15.28 -15.53 5.80
C LEU A 190 -15.58 -14.06 6.07
N LEU A 191 -16.82 -13.60 5.87
CA LEU A 191 -17.22 -12.23 6.25
C LEU A 191 -17.09 -11.99 7.76
N ARG A 192 -17.39 -13.00 8.60
CA ARG A 192 -17.18 -12.90 10.06
C ARG A 192 -15.70 -12.85 10.40
N VAL A 193 -14.87 -13.67 9.75
CA VAL A 193 -13.41 -13.63 9.91
C VAL A 193 -12.87 -12.24 9.56
N ALA A 194 -13.25 -11.70 8.40
CA ALA A 194 -12.84 -10.36 7.99
C ALA A 194 -13.23 -9.28 9.02
N SER A 195 -14.47 -9.34 9.54
CA SER A 195 -14.94 -8.44 10.58
C SER A 195 -14.20 -8.59 11.91
N GLN A 196 -13.81 -9.81 12.29
CA GLN A 196 -13.09 -10.09 13.53
C GLN A 196 -11.63 -9.62 13.44
N GLU A 197 -10.95 -9.92 12.34
CA GLU A 197 -9.57 -9.51 12.08
C GLU A 197 -9.47 -7.99 11.78
N GLY A 198 -10.57 -7.36 11.39
CA GLY A 198 -10.62 -5.94 11.03
C GLY A 198 -10.13 -5.65 9.61
N CYS A 199 -10.23 -6.62 8.71
CA CYS A 199 -10.00 -6.43 7.27
C CYS A 199 -11.19 -5.68 6.67
N ASN A 200 -11.01 -4.39 6.42
CA ASN A 200 -12.09 -3.46 6.08
C ASN A 200 -12.40 -3.40 4.57
N TYR A 201 -11.50 -3.87 3.71
CA TYR A 201 -11.71 -3.87 2.26
C TYR A 201 -11.08 -5.10 1.61
N PHE A 202 -11.93 -5.95 1.03
CA PHE A 202 -11.51 -7.16 0.35
C PHE A 202 -12.48 -7.57 -0.75
N THR A 203 -11.99 -8.37 -1.70
CA THR A 203 -12.77 -9.05 -2.73
C THR A 203 -12.35 -10.52 -2.82
N PHE A 204 -13.13 -11.33 -3.54
CA PHE A 204 -12.76 -12.69 -3.91
C PHE A 204 -12.47 -12.76 -5.40
N ASN A 205 -11.30 -13.25 -5.76
CA ASN A 205 -10.94 -13.57 -7.13
C ASN A 205 -11.19 -15.06 -7.35
N ILE A 206 -12.12 -15.37 -8.25
CA ILE A 206 -12.54 -16.74 -8.53
C ILE A 206 -12.43 -16.95 -10.05
N PRO A 207 -11.74 -18.00 -10.51
CA PRO A 207 -11.70 -18.35 -11.92
C PRO A 207 -13.11 -18.60 -12.45
N ASN A 208 -13.55 -17.79 -13.41
CA ASN A 208 -14.79 -17.99 -14.15
C ASN A 208 -14.43 -18.42 -15.58
N THR A 209 -14.86 -19.63 -15.96
CA THR A 209 -14.62 -20.17 -17.30
C THR A 209 -15.82 -19.85 -18.18
N VAL A 210 -15.58 -19.28 -19.36
CA VAL A 210 -16.60 -19.05 -20.40
C VAL A 210 -16.32 -20.00 -21.55
N CYS A 211 -17.34 -20.76 -21.96
CA CYS A 211 -17.27 -21.60 -23.15
C CYS A 211 -17.57 -20.75 -24.39
N ASN A 212 -16.89 -20.99 -25.51
CA ASN A 212 -17.23 -20.31 -26.76
C ASN A 212 -18.52 -20.86 -27.40
N ASP A 213 -18.92 -22.08 -27.01
CA ASP A 213 -20.02 -22.81 -27.66
C ASP A 213 -21.32 -22.86 -26.83
N CYS A 214 -21.25 -22.65 -25.50
CA CYS A 214 -22.41 -22.70 -24.60
C CYS A 214 -22.48 -21.55 -23.60
#